data_AF-A0A7S2QJF5-F1
#
_entry.id   AF-A0A7S2QJF5-F1
#
_cell.length_a   1.000
_cell.length_b   1.000
_cell.length_c   1.000
_cell.angle_alpha   90.00
_cell.angle_beta   90.00
_cell.angle_gamma   90.00
#
_symmetry.space_group_name_H-M   'P 1'
#
loop_
_entity.id
_entity.type
_entity.pdbx_description
1 polymer ?
#
loop_
_entity_poly.entity_id
_entity_poly.type
_entity_poly.pdbx_seq_one_letter_code
_entity_poly.pdbx_strand_id
1 'polypeptide(L)'
;MFWCCAAYDKAVEGINFAELEEAPATPPDNPGVVGNCLVCLPAAAVRCYGIAPNIDDKGDSEKLLWFGRVWQLQALLLRRYQKDVLSKQRPLTKRERDAIDAALQDPATRSLFLKVQRMWRGAVARKSASLSATLAPLCFDVAAFHGTVLFMHGSGGMTYNNVRYARALASLGYLVIAPDSMAGGEHRGRDLAGLIKPQDPTPYWDDLGLYSSGAKGELTYSTRASGVVKDPEKWKTLYENVFRLRSAEMHWILKRLPQQVCVRGIFTMGQSEGAMAVARFDDRRYGAMIRGRIISAF
;
A
#
# COMPACT_ATOMS: atom_id res chain seq x y z
N MET A 1 -17.91 1.11 25.31
CA MET A 1 -16.91 0.34 24.51
C MET A 1 -17.49 -0.96 23.93
N PHE A 2 -18.41 -1.65 24.64
CA PHE A 2 -19.04 -2.91 24.18
C PHE A 2 -20.06 -2.80 23.01
N TRP A 3 -20.65 -1.63 22.79
CA TRP A 3 -21.79 -1.49 21.84
C TRP A 3 -21.40 -1.43 20.35
N CYS A 4 -20.13 -1.18 20.01
CA CYS A 4 -19.69 -1.09 18.60
C CYS A 4 -19.38 -2.44 17.96
N CYS A 5 -19.16 -3.51 18.75
CA CYS A 5 -18.87 -4.84 18.21
C CYS A 5 -20.13 -5.59 17.77
N ALA A 6 -21.27 -5.32 18.43
CA ALA A 6 -22.58 -5.92 18.17
C ALA A 6 -23.08 -5.80 16.71
N ALA A 7 -22.89 -4.63 16.10
CA ALA A 7 -23.30 -4.38 14.72
C ALA A 7 -22.30 -4.94 13.69
N TYR A 8 -21.16 -5.46 14.16
CA TYR A 8 -20.17 -6.16 13.35
C TYR A 8 -20.49 -7.66 13.29
N ASP A 9 -20.98 -8.24 14.39
CA ASP A 9 -21.27 -9.69 14.50
C ASP A 9 -22.29 -10.20 13.47
N LYS A 10 -23.30 -9.39 13.09
CA LYS A 10 -24.28 -9.75 12.03
C LYS A 10 -23.71 -9.73 10.60
N ALA A 11 -22.51 -9.18 10.39
CA ALA A 11 -21.84 -9.17 9.08
C ALA A 11 -20.82 -10.33 8.91
N VAL A 12 -20.63 -11.15 9.95
CA VAL A 12 -19.58 -12.19 10.02
C VAL A 12 -20.15 -13.62 10.01
N GLU A 13 -21.48 -13.78 10.10
CA GLU A 13 -22.14 -15.08 9.89
C GLU A 13 -22.03 -15.50 8.42
N GLY A 14 -21.07 -16.41 8.14
CA GLY A 14 -20.84 -17.00 6.82
C GLY A 14 -19.39 -17.04 6.33
N ILE A 15 -18.43 -16.49 7.08
CA ILE A 15 -17.02 -16.45 6.63
C ILE A 15 -16.33 -17.79 6.90
N ASN A 16 -15.97 -18.49 5.83
CA ASN A 16 -15.11 -19.67 5.90
C ASN A 16 -13.69 -19.24 6.31
N PHE A 17 -13.25 -19.66 7.49
CA PHE A 17 -11.97 -19.25 8.06
C PHE A 17 -10.74 -19.82 7.32
N ALA A 18 -10.91 -20.75 6.39
CA ALA A 18 -9.85 -21.16 5.46
C ALA A 18 -9.58 -20.12 4.34
N GLU A 19 -10.51 -19.19 4.07
CA GLU A 19 -10.35 -18.08 3.12
C GLU A 19 -9.59 -16.87 3.71
N LEU A 20 -9.09 -17.00 4.95
CA LEU A 20 -8.51 -15.90 5.74
C LEU A 20 -7.16 -15.39 5.23
N GLU A 21 -6.47 -16.11 4.35
CA GLU A 21 -5.14 -15.71 3.85
C GLU A 21 -5.17 -14.90 2.54
N GLU A 22 -6.34 -14.77 1.89
CA GLU A 22 -6.43 -14.07 0.61
C GLU A 22 -6.84 -12.61 0.78
N ALA A 23 -5.95 -11.65 0.50
CA ALA A 23 -6.37 -10.25 0.39
C ALA A 23 -7.45 -10.11 -0.70
N PRO A 24 -8.45 -9.22 -0.54
CA PRO A 24 -9.42 -8.97 -1.60
C PRO A 24 -8.73 -8.67 -2.92
N ALA A 25 -9.25 -9.19 -4.03
CA ALA A 25 -8.73 -8.86 -5.36
C ALA A 25 -9.12 -7.43 -5.78
N THR A 26 -10.27 -6.95 -5.31
CA THR A 26 -10.83 -5.65 -5.67
C THR A 26 -10.35 -4.56 -4.70
N PRO A 27 -9.81 -3.44 -5.21
CA PRO A 27 -9.47 -2.30 -4.36
C PRO A 27 -10.72 -1.69 -3.70
N PRO A 28 -10.57 -0.98 -2.58
CA PRO A 28 -11.65 -0.15 -2.06
C PRO A 28 -11.99 0.97 -3.06
N ASP A 29 -13.19 1.54 -2.98
CA ASP A 29 -13.68 2.58 -3.93
C ASP A 29 -12.72 3.76 -4.12
N ASN A 30 -11.98 4.12 -3.07
CA ASN A 30 -10.92 5.13 -3.14
C ASN A 30 -9.76 4.74 -2.21
N PRO A 31 -8.76 4.00 -2.69
CA PRO A 31 -7.60 3.62 -1.89
C PRO A 31 -6.70 4.83 -1.58
N GLY A 32 -6.87 5.95 -2.30
CA GLY A 32 -6.02 7.12 -2.23
C GLY A 32 -4.56 6.81 -2.58
N VAL A 33 -3.68 7.80 -2.36
CA VAL A 33 -2.24 7.66 -2.64
C VAL A 33 -1.61 6.54 -1.80
N VAL A 34 -1.96 6.43 -0.52
CA VAL A 34 -1.40 5.39 0.38
C VAL A 34 -1.85 4.02 -0.02
N GLY A 35 -3.16 3.79 -0.16
CA GLY A 35 -3.67 2.46 -0.46
C GLY A 35 -3.05 1.95 -1.76
N ASN A 36 -2.88 2.82 -2.75
CA ASN A 36 -2.26 2.48 -4.03
C ASN A 36 -0.74 2.29 -3.97
N CYS A 37 -0.04 2.72 -2.91
CA CYS A 37 1.38 2.40 -2.78
C CYS A 37 1.58 0.88 -2.77
N LEU A 38 2.56 0.42 -3.51
CA LEU A 38 3.09 -0.93 -3.40
C LEU A 38 4.11 -0.95 -2.27
N VAL A 39 4.19 -2.05 -1.54
CA VAL A 39 5.22 -2.29 -0.53
C VAL A 39 5.84 -3.67 -0.74
N CYS A 40 7.17 -3.73 -0.63
CA CYS A 40 7.93 -4.96 -0.53
C CYS A 40 8.45 -5.09 0.89
N LEU A 41 8.03 -6.14 1.59
CA LEU A 41 8.39 -6.39 2.98
C LEU A 41 9.53 -7.41 3.04
N PRO A 42 10.61 -7.12 3.80
CA PRO A 42 11.65 -8.09 4.08
C PRO A 42 11.12 -9.22 4.98
N ALA A 43 11.80 -10.36 4.99
CA ALA A 43 11.36 -11.56 5.71
C ALA A 43 11.06 -11.33 7.20
N ALA A 44 11.85 -10.50 7.88
CA ALA A 44 11.60 -10.14 9.28
C ALA A 44 10.27 -9.39 9.46
N ALA A 45 9.96 -8.43 8.58
CA ALA A 45 8.69 -7.71 8.60
C ALA A 45 7.49 -8.62 8.29
N VAL A 46 7.65 -9.56 7.35
CA VAL A 46 6.63 -10.59 7.04
C VAL A 46 6.30 -11.41 8.29
N ARG A 47 7.32 -11.87 9.02
CA ARG A 47 7.14 -12.57 10.30
C ARG A 47 6.48 -11.70 11.37
N CYS A 48 6.87 -10.44 11.49
CA CYS A 48 6.26 -9.49 12.43
C CYS A 48 4.74 -9.37 12.20
N TYR A 49 4.34 -9.25 10.93
CA TYR A 49 2.93 -9.20 10.57
C TYR A 49 2.23 -10.55 10.62
N GLY A 50 2.96 -11.67 10.70
CA GLY A 50 2.44 -13.02 10.65
C GLY A 50 1.53 -13.25 9.44
N ILE A 51 1.99 -12.80 8.27
CA ILE A 51 1.33 -13.01 6.98
C ILE A 51 2.14 -14.02 6.16
N ALA A 52 1.49 -14.74 5.25
CA ALA A 52 2.19 -15.63 4.35
C ALA A 52 3.05 -14.83 3.36
N PRO A 53 4.33 -15.20 3.13
CA PRO A 53 5.13 -14.61 2.06
C PRO A 53 4.53 -14.98 0.70
N ASN A 54 4.68 -14.10 -0.29
CA ASN A 54 4.12 -14.31 -1.62
C ASN A 54 5.10 -14.11 -2.78
N ILE A 55 6.32 -13.64 -2.52
CA ILE A 55 7.39 -13.59 -3.51
C ILE A 55 8.74 -14.06 -2.97
N ASP A 56 9.63 -14.43 -3.88
CA ASP A 56 11.03 -14.79 -3.67
C ASP A 56 11.97 -13.88 -4.48
N ASP A 57 13.27 -13.90 -4.15
CA ASP A 57 14.32 -13.29 -4.96
C ASP A 57 15.11 -14.35 -5.76
N LYS A 58 16.04 -13.89 -6.61
CA LYS A 58 16.79 -14.76 -7.52
C LYS A 58 17.61 -15.81 -6.77
N GLY A 59 17.27 -17.07 -6.98
CA GLY A 59 18.01 -18.21 -6.46
C GLY A 59 17.53 -18.69 -5.08
N ASP A 60 16.52 -18.04 -4.51
CA ASP A 60 15.86 -18.53 -3.31
C ASP A 60 15.05 -19.81 -3.64
N SER A 61 15.09 -20.78 -2.73
CA SER A 61 14.28 -21.99 -2.82
C SER A 61 12.88 -21.83 -2.25
N GLU A 62 12.66 -20.76 -1.46
CA GLU A 62 11.42 -20.51 -0.74
C GLU A 62 11.07 -19.02 -0.78
N LYS A 63 9.77 -18.74 -0.80
CA LYS A 63 9.27 -17.37 -0.66
C LYS A 63 9.42 -16.92 0.78
N LEU A 64 10.16 -15.84 0.97
CA LEU A 64 10.37 -15.23 2.29
C LEU A 64 9.88 -13.77 2.33
N LEU A 65 9.57 -13.19 1.18
CA LEU A 65 9.21 -11.78 1.05
C LEU A 65 7.71 -11.64 0.81
N TRP A 66 7.18 -10.45 1.10
CA TRP A 66 5.81 -10.10 0.74
C TRP A 66 5.78 -8.87 -0.13
N PHE A 67 5.02 -8.91 -1.22
CA PHE A 67 4.86 -7.81 -2.15
C PHE A 67 3.39 -7.64 -2.53
N GLY A 68 2.92 -6.41 -2.41
CA GLY A 68 1.53 -6.07 -2.70
C GLY A 68 1.23 -4.63 -2.36
N ARG A 69 -0.04 -4.24 -2.47
CA ARG A 69 -0.49 -2.88 -2.17
C ARG A 69 -0.73 -2.69 -0.68
N VAL A 70 -0.59 -1.46 -0.21
CA VAL A 70 -0.84 -1.12 1.20
C VAL A 70 -2.27 -1.47 1.60
N TRP A 71 -3.27 -1.24 0.73
CA TRP A 71 -4.65 -1.62 1.07
C TRP A 71 -4.83 -3.15 1.18
N GLN A 72 -4.08 -3.94 0.41
CA GLN A 72 -4.09 -5.41 0.51
C GLN A 72 -3.48 -5.84 1.84
N LEU A 73 -2.35 -5.25 2.22
CA LEU A 73 -1.74 -5.48 3.53
C LEU A 73 -2.70 -5.11 4.67
N GLN A 74 -3.34 -3.94 4.60
CA GLN A 74 -4.34 -3.52 5.59
C GLN A 74 -5.50 -4.51 5.71
N ALA A 75 -5.99 -5.04 4.58
CA ALA A 75 -7.05 -6.04 4.58
C ALA A 75 -6.61 -7.33 5.28
N LEU A 76 -5.39 -7.82 5.03
CA LEU A 76 -4.82 -8.97 5.72
C LEU A 76 -4.69 -8.73 7.23
N LEU A 77 -4.17 -7.56 7.62
CA LEU A 77 -4.02 -7.20 9.04
C LEU A 77 -5.37 -7.08 9.75
N LEU A 78 -6.39 -6.54 9.09
CA LEU A 78 -7.74 -6.45 9.65
C LEU A 78 -8.35 -7.84 9.85
N ARG A 79 -8.21 -8.73 8.86
CA ARG A 79 -8.69 -10.12 8.97
C ARG A 79 -8.01 -10.86 10.12
N ARG A 80 -6.70 -10.68 10.27
CA ARG A 80 -5.96 -11.23 11.41
C ARG A 80 -6.48 -10.67 12.73
N TYR A 81 -6.70 -9.36 12.82
CA TYR A 81 -7.27 -8.76 14.03
C TYR A 81 -8.67 -9.33 14.35
N GLN A 82 -9.53 -9.52 13.34
CA GLN A 82 -10.83 -10.16 13.52
C GLN A 82 -10.67 -11.58 14.09
N LYS A 83 -9.77 -12.38 13.51
CA LYS A 83 -9.50 -13.75 13.95
C LYS A 83 -8.89 -13.82 15.34
N ASP A 84 -7.86 -13.04 15.63
CA ASP A 84 -7.03 -13.21 16.82
C ASP A 84 -7.56 -12.46 18.04
N VAL A 85 -8.33 -11.39 17.81
CA VAL A 85 -8.84 -10.49 18.86
C VAL A 85 -10.36 -10.50 18.92
N LEU A 86 -11.05 -10.20 17.81
CA LEU A 86 -12.51 -10.06 17.86
C LEU A 86 -13.23 -11.38 18.10
N SER A 87 -12.77 -12.49 17.50
CA SER A 87 -13.36 -13.82 17.70
C SER A 87 -13.31 -14.29 19.16
N LYS A 88 -12.39 -13.75 19.96
CA LYS A 88 -12.21 -14.07 21.38
C LYS A 88 -13.02 -13.16 22.30
N GLN A 89 -13.69 -12.14 21.75
CA GLN A 89 -14.55 -11.29 22.55
C GLN A 89 -15.80 -12.06 22.97
N ARG A 90 -16.27 -11.80 24.20
CA ARG A 90 -17.52 -12.37 24.68
C ARG A 90 -18.65 -11.93 23.75
N PRO A 91 -19.40 -12.87 23.14
CA PRO A 91 -20.57 -12.49 22.37
C PRO A 91 -21.58 -11.80 23.28
N LEU A 92 -22.36 -10.88 22.72
CA LEU A 92 -23.44 -10.26 23.47
C LEU A 92 -24.38 -11.33 24.03
N THR A 93 -24.84 -11.14 25.25
CA THR A 93 -25.95 -11.93 25.80
C THR A 93 -27.24 -11.59 25.06
N LYS A 94 -28.22 -12.50 25.12
CA LYS A 94 -29.56 -12.25 24.59
C LYS A 94 -30.16 -10.95 25.18
N ARG A 95 -30.03 -10.76 26.50
CA ARG A 95 -30.50 -9.55 27.19
C ARG A 95 -29.85 -8.28 26.66
N GLU A 96 -28.55 -8.30 26.37
CA GLU A 96 -27.85 -7.15 25.79
C GLU A 96 -28.30 -6.87 24.36
N ARG A 97 -28.50 -7.90 23.52
CA ARG A 97 -29.05 -7.75 22.17
C ARG A 97 -30.46 -7.18 22.18
N ASP A 98 -31.35 -7.73 23.00
CA ASP A 98 -32.74 -7.29 23.10
C ASP A 98 -32.82 -5.83 23.59
N ALA A 99 -31.93 -5.42 24.51
CA ALA A 99 -31.84 -4.03 24.97
C ALA A 99 -31.35 -3.07 23.87
N ILE A 100 -30.39 -3.49 23.05
CA ILE A 100 -29.93 -2.72 21.89
C ILE A 100 -31.07 -2.58 20.87
N ASP A 101 -31.71 -3.69 20.51
CA ASP A 101 -32.78 -3.71 19.51
C ASP A 101 -33.99 -2.87 19.96
N ALA A 102 -34.35 -2.92 21.26
CA ALA A 102 -35.39 -2.07 21.84
C ALA A 102 -35.01 -0.58 21.79
N ALA A 103 -33.76 -0.22 22.13
CA ALA A 103 -33.28 1.16 22.04
C ALA A 103 -33.26 1.69 20.60
N LEU A 104 -33.00 0.83 19.62
CA LEU A 104 -33.00 1.17 18.19
C LEU A 104 -34.41 1.31 17.58
N GLN A 105 -35.49 0.97 18.32
CA GLN A 105 -36.86 1.26 17.89
C GLN A 105 -37.18 2.76 17.93
N ASP A 106 -36.54 3.51 18.84
CA ASP A 106 -36.67 4.97 18.86
C ASP A 106 -35.94 5.58 17.65
N PRO A 107 -36.64 6.30 16.74
CA PRO A 107 -36.02 6.91 15.56
C PRO A 107 -34.90 7.89 15.91
N ALA A 108 -35.02 8.63 17.02
CA ALA A 108 -34.00 9.59 17.44
C ALA A 108 -32.71 8.87 17.87
N THR A 109 -32.84 7.86 18.73
CA THR A 109 -31.73 6.99 19.15
C THR A 109 -31.09 6.28 17.97
N ARG A 110 -31.88 5.71 17.05
CA ARG A 110 -31.38 5.07 15.83
C ARG A 110 -30.56 6.02 14.96
N SER A 111 -31.06 7.23 14.74
CA SER A 111 -30.37 8.26 13.96
C SER A 111 -29.03 8.65 14.59
N LEU A 112 -29.02 8.88 15.91
CA LEU A 112 -27.79 9.19 16.65
C LEU A 112 -26.79 8.03 16.59
N PHE A 113 -27.25 6.79 16.77
CA PHE A 113 -26.40 5.61 16.70
C PHE A 113 -25.76 5.46 15.32
N LEU A 114 -26.53 5.59 14.23
CA LEU A 114 -26.00 5.54 12.86
C LEU A 114 -24.99 6.67 12.61
N LYS A 115 -25.22 7.87 13.15
CA LYS A 115 -24.28 8.99 13.06
C LYS A 115 -22.96 8.67 13.76
N VAL A 116 -23.02 8.19 15.01
CA VAL A 116 -21.83 7.77 15.78
C VAL A 116 -21.10 6.64 15.08
N GLN A 117 -21.81 5.63 14.59
CA GLN A 117 -21.24 4.51 13.84
C GLN A 117 -20.54 5.00 12.58
N ARG A 118 -21.15 5.90 11.81
CA ARG A 118 -20.54 6.49 10.61
C ARG A 118 -19.30 7.32 10.94
N MET A 119 -19.37 8.15 11.99
CA MET A 119 -18.22 8.92 12.48
C MET A 119 -17.06 8.01 12.90
N TRP A 120 -17.37 6.94 13.63
CA TRP A 120 -16.37 5.98 14.11
C TRP A 120 -15.77 5.18 12.95
N ARG A 121 -16.60 4.65 12.03
CA ARG A 121 -16.14 4.02 10.79
C ARG A 121 -15.24 4.95 9.98
N GLY A 122 -15.61 6.21 9.83
CA GLY A 122 -14.79 7.21 9.15
C GLY A 122 -13.47 7.48 9.88
N ALA A 123 -13.47 7.56 11.20
CA ALA A 123 -12.25 7.75 12.00
C ALA A 123 -11.31 6.53 11.91
N VAL A 124 -11.86 5.32 12.01
CA VAL A 124 -11.12 4.06 11.87
C VAL A 124 -10.56 3.93 10.45
N ALA A 125 -11.35 4.20 9.42
CA ALA A 125 -10.91 4.18 8.03
C ALA A 125 -9.75 5.17 7.81
N ARG A 126 -9.86 6.42 8.29
CA ARG A 126 -8.76 7.41 8.17
C ARG A 126 -7.51 6.99 8.93
N LYS A 127 -7.65 6.43 10.13
CA LYS A 127 -6.52 5.99 10.94
C LYS A 127 -5.82 4.80 10.27
N SER A 128 -6.59 3.80 9.86
CA SER A 128 -6.08 2.57 9.23
C SER A 128 -5.50 2.81 7.84
N ALA A 129 -6.05 3.73 7.05
CA ALA A 129 -5.59 4.08 5.70
C ALA A 129 -4.28 4.91 5.65
N SER A 130 -3.45 4.87 6.69
CA SER A 130 -2.17 5.59 6.74
C SER A 130 -0.99 4.63 6.75
N LEU A 131 0.13 5.06 6.15
CA LEU A 131 1.40 4.33 6.23
C LEU A 131 1.86 4.21 7.68
N SER A 132 1.70 5.26 8.49
CA SER A 132 2.01 5.20 9.92
C SER A 132 1.26 4.09 10.65
N ALA A 133 -0.05 3.94 10.43
CA ALA A 133 -0.80 2.86 11.08
C ALA A 133 -0.46 1.48 10.52
N THR A 134 -0.25 1.39 9.20
CA THR A 134 0.11 0.13 8.54
C THR A 134 1.46 -0.38 9.03
N LEU A 135 2.45 0.50 9.11
CA LEU A 135 3.84 0.20 9.46
C LEU A 135 4.13 0.24 10.96
N ALA A 136 3.18 0.72 11.79
CA ALA A 136 3.34 0.80 13.24
C ALA A 136 3.78 -0.51 13.90
N PRO A 137 3.26 -1.71 13.52
CA PRO A 137 3.70 -2.96 14.13
C PRO A 137 5.20 -3.24 13.95
N LEU A 138 5.79 -2.83 12.82
CA LEU A 138 7.22 -3.01 12.55
C LEU A 138 8.09 -2.08 13.41
N CYS A 139 7.52 -1.00 13.92
CA CYS A 139 8.27 0.01 14.67
C CYS A 139 8.70 -0.49 16.06
N PHE A 140 8.09 -1.57 16.55
CA PHE A 140 8.42 -2.18 17.85
C PHE A 140 9.49 -3.28 17.75
N ASP A 141 9.80 -3.75 16.55
CA ASP A 141 10.82 -4.77 16.32
C ASP A 141 12.04 -4.13 15.64
N VAL A 142 13.16 -4.07 16.37
CA VAL A 142 14.44 -3.52 15.90
C VAL A 142 14.99 -4.24 14.68
N ALA A 143 14.70 -5.53 14.52
CA ALA A 143 15.16 -6.38 13.44
C ALA A 143 14.18 -6.45 12.25
N ALA A 144 13.02 -5.80 12.32
CA ALA A 144 12.01 -5.88 11.26
C ALA A 144 12.51 -5.40 9.88
N PHE A 145 13.42 -4.43 9.83
CA PHE A 145 14.01 -3.88 8.61
C PHE A 145 15.23 -3.01 8.92
N HIS A 146 16.21 -2.96 8.00
CA HIS A 146 17.46 -2.18 8.14
C HIS A 146 17.29 -0.69 7.80
N GLY A 147 16.36 -0.37 6.91
CA GLY A 147 16.06 0.98 6.46
C GLY A 147 14.91 0.94 5.45
N THR A 148 14.54 2.10 4.92
CA THR A 148 13.43 2.21 3.97
C THR A 148 13.90 2.76 2.63
N VAL A 149 13.40 2.18 1.54
CA VAL A 149 13.59 2.70 0.18
C VAL A 149 12.26 3.25 -0.32
N LEU A 150 12.20 4.56 -0.58
CA LEU A 150 11.10 5.17 -1.33
C LEU A 150 11.42 5.06 -2.83
N PHE A 151 10.78 4.10 -3.50
CA PHE A 151 11.07 3.76 -4.88
C PHE A 151 10.07 4.39 -5.86
N MET A 152 10.53 5.40 -6.58
CA MET A 152 9.84 6.02 -7.71
C MET A 152 10.09 5.20 -8.98
N HIS A 153 9.17 4.31 -9.34
CA HIS A 153 9.25 3.59 -10.61
C HIS A 153 8.98 4.51 -11.82
N GLY A 154 9.40 4.04 -13.00
CA GLY A 154 9.16 4.68 -14.29
C GLY A 154 7.71 4.57 -14.78
N SER A 155 7.46 5.06 -15.98
CA SER A 155 6.11 5.21 -16.52
C SER A 155 5.37 3.87 -16.76
N GLY A 156 6.11 2.77 -16.88
CA GLY A 156 5.55 1.40 -17.02
C GLY A 156 4.94 0.78 -15.76
N GLY A 157 5.00 1.47 -14.61
CA GLY A 157 4.58 0.89 -13.33
C GLY A 157 5.68 0.05 -12.66
N MET A 158 5.31 -0.66 -11.60
CA MET A 158 6.12 -1.70 -10.98
C MET A 158 6.10 -2.98 -11.83
N THR A 159 6.74 -2.94 -13.01
CA THR A 159 6.85 -4.10 -13.91
C THR A 159 8.32 -4.48 -14.12
N TYR A 160 8.57 -5.73 -14.54
CA TYR A 160 9.90 -6.23 -14.92
C TYR A 160 11.01 -5.85 -13.92
N ASN A 161 11.98 -5.03 -14.34
CA ASN A 161 13.12 -4.59 -13.55
C ASN A 161 12.73 -3.87 -12.25
N ASN A 162 11.62 -3.13 -12.24
CA ASN A 162 11.20 -2.42 -11.03
C ASN A 162 10.82 -3.41 -9.92
N VAL A 163 10.14 -4.50 -10.25
CA VAL A 163 9.85 -5.57 -9.28
C VAL A 163 11.14 -6.25 -8.83
N ARG A 164 12.09 -6.48 -9.73
CA ARG A 164 13.40 -7.10 -9.42
C ARG A 164 14.19 -6.27 -8.41
N TYR A 165 14.24 -4.95 -8.59
CA TYR A 165 14.89 -4.07 -7.62
C TYR A 165 14.19 -4.09 -6.27
N ALA A 166 12.85 -4.09 -6.24
CA ALA A 166 12.11 -4.13 -4.99
C ALA A 166 12.34 -5.42 -4.19
N ARG A 167 12.34 -6.59 -4.87
CA ARG A 167 12.64 -7.88 -4.21
C ARG A 167 14.10 -7.98 -3.76
N ALA A 168 15.06 -7.50 -4.55
CA ALA A 168 16.48 -7.50 -4.18
C ALA A 168 16.77 -6.59 -2.98
N LEU A 169 16.13 -5.42 -2.91
CA LEU A 169 16.27 -4.55 -1.73
C LEU A 169 15.61 -5.17 -0.50
N ALA A 170 14.46 -5.83 -0.67
CA ALA A 170 13.78 -6.52 0.43
C ALA A 170 14.54 -7.76 0.91
N SER A 171 15.20 -8.51 0.03
CA SER A 171 16.07 -9.63 0.42
C SER A 171 17.29 -9.16 1.22
N LEU A 172 17.77 -7.94 0.96
CA LEU A 172 18.78 -7.25 1.79
C LEU A 172 18.23 -6.65 3.11
N GLY A 173 16.95 -6.87 3.42
CA GLY A 173 16.32 -6.42 4.67
C GLY A 173 15.74 -5.00 4.65
N TYR A 174 15.64 -4.36 3.48
CA TYR A 174 15.03 -3.02 3.37
C TYR A 174 13.52 -3.09 3.16
N LEU A 175 12.78 -2.20 3.82
CA LEU A 175 11.38 -1.95 3.49
C LEU A 175 11.32 -1.13 2.20
N VAL A 176 10.66 -1.61 1.15
CA VAL A 176 10.47 -0.83 -0.08
C VAL A 176 9.05 -0.30 -0.12
N ILE A 177 8.89 1.01 -0.35
CA ILE A 177 7.61 1.69 -0.56
C ILE A 177 7.65 2.29 -1.96
N ALA A 178 6.76 1.86 -2.84
CA ALA A 178 6.68 2.29 -4.23
C ALA A 178 5.32 2.94 -4.52
N PRO A 179 5.21 4.28 -4.42
CA PRO A 179 4.04 5.01 -4.88
C PRO A 179 3.69 4.71 -6.34
N ASP A 180 2.45 4.28 -6.57
CA ASP A 180 2.00 3.76 -7.86
C ASP A 180 1.12 4.73 -8.66
N SER A 181 1.16 6.04 -8.38
CA SER A 181 0.32 7.03 -9.10
C SER A 181 0.55 7.08 -10.61
N MET A 182 1.68 6.57 -11.11
CA MET A 182 1.98 6.47 -12.55
C MET A 182 1.37 5.24 -13.22
N ALA A 183 0.79 4.30 -12.46
CA ALA A 183 0.10 3.15 -13.02
C ALA A 183 -1.24 2.83 -12.34
N GLY A 184 -1.62 3.54 -11.28
CA GLY A 184 -2.89 3.41 -10.57
C GLY A 184 -3.51 4.75 -10.15
N GLY A 185 -3.14 5.85 -10.83
CA GLY A 185 -3.63 7.20 -10.54
C GLY A 185 -4.76 7.65 -11.48
N GLU A 186 -5.45 8.73 -11.09
CA GLU A 186 -6.55 9.33 -11.86
C GLU A 186 -6.11 9.81 -13.25
N HIS A 187 -4.93 10.46 -13.32
CA HIS A 187 -4.41 11.00 -14.57
C HIS A 187 -3.64 9.96 -15.40
N ARG A 188 -3.32 8.80 -14.82
CA ARG A 188 -2.64 7.68 -15.47
C ARG A 188 -2.89 6.38 -14.70
N GLY A 189 -3.70 5.50 -15.26
CA GLY A 189 -4.13 4.26 -14.62
C GLY A 189 -3.98 3.05 -15.52
N ARG A 190 -3.78 1.90 -14.87
CA ARG A 190 -3.90 0.56 -15.42
C ARG A 190 -4.90 -0.19 -14.55
N ASP A 191 -5.58 -1.16 -15.13
CA ASP A 191 -6.44 -2.04 -14.35
C ASP A 191 -5.55 -2.91 -13.46
N LEU A 192 -5.93 -3.03 -12.18
CA LEU A 192 -5.15 -3.77 -11.20
C LEU A 192 -5.36 -5.27 -11.38
N ALA A 193 -4.32 -6.05 -11.11
CA ALA A 193 -4.47 -7.47 -10.90
C ALA A 193 -4.60 -7.80 -9.41
N GLY A 194 -5.03 -9.03 -9.12
CA GLY A 194 -5.10 -9.55 -7.75
C GLY A 194 -3.73 -9.66 -7.09
N LEU A 195 -3.73 -9.87 -5.77
CA LEU A 195 -2.50 -10.17 -5.03
C LEU A 195 -1.92 -11.50 -5.51
N ILE A 196 -0.60 -11.55 -5.71
CA ILE A 196 0.13 -12.80 -5.98
C ILE A 196 -0.08 -13.74 -4.80
N LYS A 197 -0.55 -14.96 -5.06
CA LYS A 197 -0.79 -15.94 -4.00
C LYS A 197 0.51 -16.62 -3.58
N PRO A 198 0.60 -17.12 -2.33
CA PRO A 198 1.78 -17.86 -1.86
C PRO A 198 2.19 -19.01 -2.80
N GLN A 199 1.23 -19.73 -3.37
CA GLN A 199 1.45 -20.85 -4.29
C GLN A 199 1.77 -20.46 -5.74
N ASP A 200 1.52 -19.22 -6.15
CA ASP A 200 1.71 -18.81 -7.54
C ASP A 200 3.20 -18.75 -7.87
N PRO A 201 3.65 -19.14 -9.07
CA PRO A 201 5.06 -18.99 -9.43
C PRO A 201 5.45 -17.50 -9.49
N THR A 202 6.67 -17.18 -9.02
CA THR A 202 7.21 -15.80 -9.04
C THR A 202 8.47 -15.67 -9.90
N PRO A 203 8.38 -16.03 -11.20
CA PRO A 203 9.53 -16.05 -12.09
C PRO A 203 10.30 -14.72 -12.03
N TYR A 204 11.62 -14.83 -11.88
CA TYR A 204 12.46 -13.65 -11.72
C TYR A 204 12.50 -12.79 -12.99
N TRP A 205 12.43 -13.44 -14.17
CA TRP A 205 12.59 -12.78 -15.47
C TRP A 205 11.27 -12.34 -16.12
N ASP A 206 10.12 -12.78 -15.64
CA ASP A 206 8.84 -12.45 -16.26
C ASP A 206 8.12 -11.30 -15.54
N ASP A 207 7.01 -10.83 -16.14
CA ASP A 207 6.09 -9.92 -15.46
C ASP A 207 5.31 -10.69 -14.40
N LEU A 208 5.26 -10.16 -13.16
CA LEU A 208 4.43 -10.73 -12.10
C LEU A 208 2.94 -10.41 -12.29
N GLY A 209 2.59 -9.71 -13.37
CA GLY A 209 1.20 -9.50 -13.76
C GLY A 209 0.45 -8.60 -12.80
N LEU A 210 1.12 -7.61 -12.18
CA LEU A 210 0.48 -6.68 -11.20
C LEU A 210 -0.63 -5.81 -11.79
N TYR A 211 -0.66 -5.72 -13.12
CA TYR A 211 -1.62 -4.92 -13.88
C TYR A 211 -2.22 -5.79 -14.98
N SER A 212 -3.55 -5.72 -15.13
CA SER A 212 -4.32 -6.53 -16.08
C SER A 212 -4.61 -5.81 -17.40
N SER A 213 -4.22 -4.54 -17.54
CA SER A 213 -4.38 -3.78 -18.79
C SER A 213 -3.21 -2.83 -19.09
N GLY A 214 -3.22 -2.24 -20.29
CA GLY A 214 -2.31 -1.16 -20.66
C GLY A 214 -2.65 0.15 -19.96
N ALA A 215 -1.70 1.10 -19.97
CA ALA A 215 -1.91 2.42 -19.37
C ALA A 215 -2.95 3.25 -20.15
N LYS A 216 -3.78 4.00 -19.42
CA LYS A 216 -4.82 4.92 -19.92
C LYS A 216 -4.78 6.22 -19.10
N GLY A 217 -5.26 7.33 -19.68
CA GLY A 217 -5.35 8.65 -19.02
C GLY A 217 -4.46 9.71 -19.66
N GLU A 218 -4.68 10.98 -19.28
CA GLU A 218 -4.06 12.17 -19.91
C GLU A 218 -2.54 12.24 -19.77
N LEU A 219 -1.97 11.65 -18.71
CA LEU A 219 -0.52 11.54 -18.50
C LEU A 219 0.06 10.22 -19.03
N THR A 220 -0.70 9.49 -19.85
CA THR A 220 -0.19 8.32 -20.59
C THR A 220 0.47 8.79 -21.88
N TYR A 221 1.74 8.43 -22.04
CA TYR A 221 2.51 8.77 -23.23
C TYR A 221 3.51 7.67 -23.58
N SER A 222 3.90 7.64 -24.86
CA SER A 222 5.04 6.89 -25.38
C SER A 222 5.97 7.90 -26.05
N THR A 223 7.12 8.14 -25.44
CA THR A 223 8.08 9.14 -25.91
C THR A 223 8.71 8.67 -27.21
N ARG A 224 8.17 9.14 -28.32
CA ARG A 224 8.74 8.94 -29.65
C ARG A 224 9.50 10.19 -30.04
N ALA A 225 10.76 10.03 -30.45
CA ALA A 225 11.62 11.16 -30.84
C ALA A 225 10.95 12.08 -31.87
N SER A 226 10.26 11.51 -32.86
CA SER A 226 9.51 12.27 -33.87
C SER A 226 8.38 13.13 -33.26
N GLY A 227 7.71 12.63 -32.23
CA GLY A 227 6.68 13.38 -31.51
C GLY A 227 7.26 14.54 -30.71
N VAL A 228 8.43 14.34 -30.10
CA VAL A 228 9.13 15.38 -29.33
C VAL A 228 9.63 16.49 -30.24
N VAL A 229 10.24 16.15 -31.38
CA VAL A 229 10.74 17.15 -32.35
C VAL A 229 9.59 17.94 -32.96
N LYS A 230 8.44 17.32 -33.20
CA LYS A 230 7.27 17.98 -33.80
C LYS A 230 6.64 19.04 -32.88
N ASP A 231 6.64 18.81 -31.56
CA ASP A 231 5.99 19.70 -30.60
C ASP A 231 6.72 19.69 -29.23
N PRO A 232 7.91 20.30 -29.15
CA PRO A 232 8.76 20.20 -27.96
C PRO A 232 8.14 20.84 -26.72
N GLU A 233 7.38 21.94 -26.86
CA GLU A 233 6.75 22.63 -25.73
C GLU A 233 5.61 21.82 -25.11
N LYS A 234 4.83 21.09 -25.92
CA LYS A 234 3.84 20.14 -25.39
C LYS A 234 4.49 19.05 -24.54
N TRP A 235 5.56 18.43 -25.05
CA TRP A 235 6.25 17.37 -24.34
C TRP A 235 6.91 17.87 -23.06
N LYS A 236 7.54 19.04 -23.11
CA LYS A 236 8.08 19.72 -21.94
C LYS A 236 6.99 19.96 -20.89
N THR A 237 5.85 20.50 -21.28
CA THR A 237 4.71 20.74 -20.36
C THR A 237 4.21 19.44 -19.73
N LEU A 238 4.05 18.38 -20.54
CA LEU A 238 3.63 17.06 -20.08
C LEU A 238 4.61 16.48 -19.04
N TYR A 239 5.91 16.48 -19.34
CA TYR A 239 6.95 15.99 -18.42
C TYR A 239 7.02 16.82 -17.13
N GLU A 240 6.95 18.15 -17.22
CA GLU A 240 6.94 19.01 -16.04
C GLU A 240 5.74 18.72 -15.14
N ASN A 241 4.56 18.44 -15.70
CA ASN A 241 3.39 18.04 -14.93
C ASN A 241 3.59 16.68 -14.25
N VAL A 242 4.19 15.71 -14.94
CA VAL A 242 4.54 14.40 -14.35
C VAL A 242 5.51 14.58 -13.18
N PHE A 243 6.58 15.37 -13.35
CA PHE A 243 7.57 15.57 -12.29
C PHE A 243 7.01 16.35 -11.10
N ARG A 244 6.12 17.32 -11.32
CA ARG A 244 5.39 18.02 -10.25
C ARG A 244 4.51 17.05 -9.46
N LEU A 245 3.76 16.19 -10.14
CA LEU A 245 2.92 15.17 -9.51
C LEU A 245 3.76 14.21 -8.66
N ARG A 246 4.87 13.69 -9.23
CA ARG A 246 5.76 12.74 -8.52
C ARG A 246 6.47 13.39 -7.34
N SER A 247 6.89 14.64 -7.46
CA SER A 247 7.44 15.41 -6.34
C SER A 247 6.40 15.62 -5.23
N ALA A 248 5.16 15.97 -5.58
CA ALA A 248 4.07 16.12 -4.62
C ALA A 248 3.78 14.80 -3.89
N GLU A 249 3.81 13.68 -4.60
CA GLU A 249 3.62 12.34 -4.02
C GLU A 249 4.74 11.96 -3.05
N MET A 250 6.00 12.17 -3.42
CA MET A 250 7.14 11.99 -2.51
C MET A 250 6.97 12.86 -1.26
N HIS A 251 6.62 14.13 -1.42
CA HIS A 251 6.36 15.01 -0.29
C HIS A 251 5.23 14.50 0.60
N TRP A 252 4.15 14.00 -0.01
CA TRP A 252 2.97 13.52 0.67
C TRP A 252 3.29 12.29 1.52
N ILE A 253 4.05 11.33 0.97
CA ILE A 253 4.46 10.09 1.64
C ILE A 253 5.44 10.38 2.76
N LEU A 254 6.53 11.09 2.47
CA LEU A 254 7.60 11.36 3.45
C LEU A 254 7.09 12.09 4.70
N LYS A 255 6.09 12.96 4.56
CA LYS A 255 5.44 13.66 5.70
C LYS A 255 4.58 12.75 6.58
N ARG A 256 4.27 11.53 6.14
CA ARG A 256 3.30 10.61 6.76
C ARG A 256 3.90 9.23 7.05
N LEU A 257 5.22 9.11 7.02
CA LEU A 257 5.90 7.92 7.50
C LEU A 257 5.96 7.94 9.04
N PRO A 258 5.93 6.77 9.70
CA PRO A 258 6.10 6.70 11.14
C PRO A 258 7.53 7.13 11.52
N GLN A 259 7.67 7.74 12.71
CA GLN A 259 8.94 8.30 13.17
C GLN A 259 10.09 7.29 13.15
N GLN A 260 9.83 6.02 13.43
CA GLN A 260 10.83 4.96 13.48
C GLN A 260 11.38 4.64 12.09
N VAL A 261 10.55 4.71 11.03
CA VAL A 261 11.03 4.66 9.65
C VAL A 261 11.93 5.86 9.37
N CYS A 262 11.54 7.05 9.84
CA CYS A 262 12.34 8.26 9.66
C CYS A 262 13.70 8.18 10.36
N VAL A 263 13.76 7.64 11.58
CA VAL A 263 14.98 7.49 12.39
C VAL A 263 15.94 6.47 11.77
N ARG A 264 15.42 5.33 11.28
CA ARG A 264 16.23 4.31 10.58
C ARG A 264 16.78 4.80 9.24
N GLY A 265 16.20 5.86 8.69
CA GLY A 265 16.68 6.51 7.49
C GLY A 265 16.04 5.97 6.23
N ILE A 266 15.98 6.84 5.23
CA ILE A 266 15.30 6.63 3.97
C ILE A 266 16.29 6.83 2.82
N PHE A 267 16.34 5.87 1.90
CA PHE A 267 16.94 6.05 0.58
C PHE A 267 15.84 6.35 -0.41
N THR A 268 16.04 7.33 -1.28
CA THR A 268 15.17 7.51 -2.43
C THR A 268 15.77 6.77 -3.61
N MET A 269 14.97 6.03 -4.35
CA MET A 269 15.39 5.31 -5.54
C MET A 269 14.49 5.66 -6.70
N GLY A 270 15.04 5.81 -7.89
CA GLY A 270 14.22 5.99 -9.09
C GLY A 270 14.75 5.23 -10.30
N GLN A 271 13.84 4.77 -11.15
CA GLN A 271 14.12 4.15 -12.43
C GLN A 271 13.44 4.93 -13.56
N SER A 272 14.13 5.13 -14.70
CA SER A 272 13.61 5.87 -15.86
C SER A 272 13.05 7.25 -15.47
N GLU A 273 11.77 7.56 -15.71
CA GLU A 273 11.14 8.83 -15.35
C GLU A 273 11.08 9.03 -13.83
N GLY A 274 11.02 7.94 -13.06
CA GLY A 274 11.13 7.99 -11.61
C GLY A 274 12.53 8.38 -11.14
N ALA A 275 13.58 8.03 -11.90
CA ALA A 275 14.95 8.47 -11.64
C ALA A 275 15.06 10.00 -11.79
N MET A 276 14.43 10.55 -12.83
CA MET A 276 14.35 12.00 -13.02
C MET A 276 13.57 12.71 -11.91
N ALA A 277 12.47 12.11 -11.44
CA ALA A 277 11.71 12.64 -10.31
C ALA A 277 12.56 12.69 -9.03
N VAL A 278 13.30 11.63 -8.72
CA VAL A 278 14.19 11.57 -7.54
C VAL A 278 15.37 12.53 -7.68
N ALA A 279 15.98 12.64 -8.87
CA ALA A 279 17.08 13.56 -9.10
C ALA A 279 16.67 15.03 -8.87
N ARG A 280 15.46 15.40 -9.31
CA ARG A 280 14.91 16.76 -9.20
C ARG A 280 14.25 17.08 -7.86
N PHE A 281 14.07 16.09 -6.99
CA PHE A 281 13.35 16.27 -5.74
C PHE A 281 14.16 17.14 -4.75
N ASP A 282 13.56 18.22 -4.25
CA ASP A 282 14.14 19.06 -3.20
C ASP A 282 13.83 18.45 -1.82
N ASP A 283 14.78 17.67 -1.32
CA ASP A 283 14.67 16.99 -0.05
C ASP A 283 15.24 17.78 1.15
N ARG A 284 15.70 19.02 0.96
CA ARG A 284 16.34 19.82 2.03
C ARG A 284 15.50 19.88 3.32
N ARG A 285 14.17 19.94 3.18
CA ARG A 285 13.22 19.97 4.31
C ARG A 285 13.13 18.68 5.12
N TYR A 286 13.61 17.56 4.59
CA TYR A 286 13.62 16.26 5.26
C TYR A 286 14.93 15.99 6.01
N GLY A 287 15.93 16.87 5.84
CA GLY A 287 17.17 16.86 6.59
C GLY A 287 17.84 15.50 6.62
N ALA A 288 18.29 15.08 7.80
CA ALA A 288 19.02 13.84 8.02
C ALA A 288 18.18 12.56 7.83
N MET A 289 16.87 12.65 7.58
CA MET A 289 16.03 11.48 7.34
C MET A 289 16.39 10.80 6.01
N ILE A 290 16.73 11.58 4.97
CA ILE A 290 17.15 11.01 3.68
C ILE A 290 18.66 10.77 3.72
N ARG A 291 19.04 9.50 3.57
CA ARG A 291 20.42 9.01 3.73
C ARG A 291 21.16 8.86 2.41
N GLY A 292 20.45 8.84 1.29
CA GLY A 292 21.05 8.73 -0.03
C GLY A 292 20.02 8.65 -1.14
N ARG A 293 20.51 8.73 -2.38
CA ARG A 293 19.71 8.64 -3.60
C ARG A 293 20.31 7.59 -4.53
N ILE A 294 19.47 6.74 -5.11
CA ILE A 294 19.83 5.72 -6.10
C ILE A 294 19.13 6.10 -7.41
N ILE A 295 19.91 6.46 -8.43
CA ILE A 295 19.40 6.91 -9.73
C ILE A 295 19.75 5.86 -10.77
N SER A 296 18.74 5.19 -11.32
CA SER A 296 18.87 4.25 -12.43
C SER A 296 18.21 4.82 -13.68
N ALA A 297 18.99 5.54 -14.48
CA ALA A 297 18.57 6.05 -15.78
C ALA A 297 19.25 5.22 -16.88
N PHE A 298 18.43 4.60 -17.73
CA PHE A 298 18.85 3.93 -18.97
C PHE A 298 18.13 4.58 -20.14
#